data_AF-A0A8T7FWX8-F1
#
_entry.id   AF-A0A8T7FWX8-F1
#
_cell.length_a   1.000
_cell.length_b   1.000
_cell.length_c   1.000
_cell.angle_alpha   90.00
_cell.angle_beta   90.00
_cell.angle_gamma   90.00
#
_symmetry.space_group_name_H-M   'P 1'
#
loop_
_entity.id
_entity.type
_entity.pdbx_description
1 polymer ?
#
loop_
_entity_poly.entity_id
_entity_poly.type
_entity_poly.pdbx_seq_one_letter_code
_entity_poly.pdbx_strand_id
1 'polypeptide(L)'
;MKNPFRFTILIALLLNLSACGSSQEVTDPISVIESYEAAWNAKDLDAVMEHFTDDAVETNGAGTFTGRDEIRGVYEKFNDIFSMDCQNYKVKGNSVTYDCVMTVYETGGLFGERYETVFEGGKIKSNIMIGTFAPDIPISETAAPIVLATPTPLAETLHVIMEDDMARDGMDAILYLLKHPNVEVEAITVAATGEAHCESGVKHALGLVALNKSTGIPVACGRETPLSGDHAFPSPWRENADNLYGLNLPEGGSASPLTAPELIASTIRESTQKITIVATGPLTNIAEALTAHPDIVENIRRIYIMGGAVEVNGNVGFSGVGIQNQVAEWNIYVDPRAANLVFNSGAPITLVPLDATNDVPATTRYYKTLEAHRSTAEAGFVYDLMDANLGMIQSGGTYFWDELAAAIATDESLATFKMFELQVVEEEGPESGYTKPTAGGAKIRVAVSANAERFEETFLNVLNIP
;
A
#
# COMPACT_ATOMS: atom_id res chain seq x y z
N MET A 1 -9.56 -36.06 0.81
CA MET A 1 -10.02 -36.55 -0.51
C MET A 1 -11.21 -35.72 -0.96
N LYS A 2 -11.08 -35.18 -2.19
CA LYS A 2 -12.08 -34.50 -3.06
C LYS A 2 -12.18 -32.97 -3.00
N ASN A 3 -11.31 -32.38 -3.85
CA ASN A 3 -11.39 -31.09 -4.56
C ASN A 3 -12.79 -30.65 -5.00
N PRO A 4 -13.06 -29.34 -5.02
CA PRO A 4 -14.01 -28.73 -5.95
C PRO A 4 -13.33 -27.65 -6.83
N PHE A 5 -12.28 -28.01 -7.59
CA PHE A 5 -11.99 -27.34 -8.86
C PHE A 5 -12.78 -28.05 -9.94
N ARG A 6 -13.98 -27.54 -10.27
CA ARG A 6 -14.74 -27.82 -11.51
C ARG A 6 -16.08 -27.10 -11.48
N PHE A 7 -16.08 -25.80 -11.80
CA PHE A 7 -17.25 -25.12 -12.36
C PHE A 7 -16.75 -24.17 -13.44
N THR A 8 -16.35 -24.78 -14.56
CA THR A 8 -16.19 -24.10 -15.84
C THR A 8 -17.10 -24.84 -16.80
N ILE A 9 -17.85 -24.09 -17.61
CA ILE A 9 -18.75 -24.55 -18.68
C ILE A 9 -20.18 -24.91 -18.21
N LEU A 10 -21.05 -23.90 -18.05
CA LEU A 10 -22.47 -24.04 -18.40
C LEU A 10 -23.23 -22.69 -18.51
N ILE A 11 -22.75 -21.71 -19.27
CA ILE A 11 -23.59 -20.59 -19.75
C ILE A 11 -23.26 -20.35 -21.23
N ALA A 12 -23.63 -21.32 -22.06
CA ALA A 12 -23.54 -21.20 -23.51
C ALA A 12 -24.58 -22.12 -24.17
N LEU A 13 -25.83 -22.09 -23.69
CA LEU A 13 -26.90 -22.86 -24.36
C LEU A 13 -28.31 -22.41 -23.96
N LEU A 14 -28.66 -21.16 -24.24
CA LEU A 14 -30.05 -20.75 -24.38
C LEU A 14 -30.08 -19.61 -25.38
N LEU A 15 -30.22 -19.92 -26.67
CA LEU A 15 -30.81 -19.07 -27.71
C LEU A 15 -30.90 -19.90 -29.00
N ASN A 16 -32.00 -20.64 -29.14
CA ASN A 16 -32.56 -21.00 -30.44
C ASN A 16 -33.98 -21.51 -30.22
N LEU A 17 -34.95 -20.62 -30.39
CA LEU A 17 -36.28 -20.93 -30.92
C LEU A 17 -36.93 -19.62 -31.35
N SER A 18 -37.21 -19.55 -32.65
CA SER A 18 -37.60 -18.37 -33.41
C SER A 18 -38.95 -17.80 -32.99
N ALA A 19 -38.97 -16.50 -32.65
CA ALA A 19 -40.14 -15.66 -32.81
C ALA A 19 -39.89 -14.71 -33.97
N CYS A 20 -40.74 -14.83 -34.99
CA CYS A 20 -40.74 -13.99 -36.18
C CYS A 20 -41.21 -12.57 -35.78
N GLY A 21 -40.26 -11.71 -35.46
CA GLY A 21 -40.42 -10.26 -35.40
C GLY A 21 -39.23 -9.69 -36.17
N SER A 22 -39.47 -8.75 -37.08
CA SER A 22 -38.39 -8.07 -37.79
C SER A 22 -37.40 -7.48 -36.79
N SER A 23 -36.26 -8.15 -36.57
CA SER A 23 -35.15 -7.56 -35.84
C SER A 23 -34.71 -6.37 -36.68
N GLN A 24 -35.09 -5.16 -36.24
CA GLN A 24 -34.39 -3.98 -36.71
C GLN A 24 -32.93 -4.21 -36.34
N GLU A 25 -32.09 -4.48 -37.34
CA GLU A 25 -30.65 -4.40 -37.17
C GLU A 25 -30.38 -3.03 -36.54
N VAL A 26 -29.71 -3.04 -35.40
CA VAL A 26 -29.18 -1.80 -34.82
C VAL A 26 -28.24 -1.25 -35.87
N THR A 27 -28.61 -0.13 -36.48
CA THR A 27 -27.88 0.43 -37.63
C THR A 27 -26.46 0.85 -37.27
N ASP A 28 -26.19 1.07 -35.97
CA ASP A 28 -24.87 1.30 -35.42
C ASP A 28 -24.83 0.98 -33.90
N PRO A 29 -24.46 -0.24 -33.50
CA PRO A 29 -24.40 -0.62 -32.07
C PRO A 29 -23.25 0.07 -31.31
N ILE A 30 -22.24 0.61 -32.02
CA ILE A 30 -21.16 1.37 -31.37
C ILE A 30 -21.72 2.71 -30.87
N SER A 31 -22.52 3.41 -31.69
CA SER A 31 -23.15 4.67 -31.31
C SER A 31 -24.02 4.58 -30.04
N VAL A 32 -24.61 3.40 -29.79
CA VAL A 32 -25.38 3.14 -28.56
C VAL A 32 -24.46 3.10 -27.34
N ILE A 33 -23.27 2.47 -27.46
CA ILE A 33 -22.27 2.45 -26.37
C ILE A 33 -21.67 3.83 -26.15
N GLU A 34 -21.32 4.57 -27.20
CA GLU A 34 -20.79 5.94 -27.09
C GLU A 34 -21.79 6.89 -26.41
N SER A 35 -23.09 6.74 -26.72
CA SER A 35 -24.15 7.52 -26.05
C SER A 35 -24.34 7.10 -24.59
N TYR A 36 -24.24 5.80 -24.29
CA TYR A 36 -24.27 5.28 -22.92
C TYR A 36 -23.09 5.81 -22.09
N GLU A 37 -21.89 5.79 -22.66
CA GLU A 37 -20.66 6.33 -22.06
C GLU A 37 -20.79 7.83 -21.77
N ALA A 38 -21.30 8.60 -22.74
CA ALA A 38 -21.54 10.03 -22.58
C ALA A 38 -22.56 10.32 -21.46
N ALA A 39 -23.64 9.54 -21.37
CA ALA A 39 -24.63 9.66 -20.30
C ALA A 39 -24.02 9.34 -18.92
N TRP A 40 -23.20 8.29 -18.83
CA TRP A 40 -22.47 7.95 -17.60
C TRP A 40 -21.55 9.08 -17.16
N ASN A 41 -20.71 9.58 -18.07
CA ASN A 41 -19.76 10.64 -17.78
C ASN A 41 -20.43 11.99 -17.45
N ALA A 42 -21.64 12.21 -17.97
CA ALA A 42 -22.48 13.35 -17.60
C ALA A 42 -23.18 13.18 -16.24
N LYS A 43 -23.03 12.01 -15.60
CA LYS A 43 -23.72 11.59 -14.38
C LYS A 43 -25.25 11.57 -14.52
N ASP A 44 -25.76 11.40 -15.74
CA ASP A 44 -27.19 11.35 -16.03
C ASP A 44 -27.68 9.90 -16.01
N LEU A 45 -28.01 9.42 -14.81
CA LEU A 45 -28.43 8.03 -14.63
C LEU A 45 -29.77 7.74 -15.31
N ASP A 46 -30.64 8.73 -15.51
CA ASP A 46 -31.89 8.53 -16.23
C ASP A 46 -31.60 8.24 -17.71
N ALA A 47 -30.71 9.03 -18.34
CA ALA A 47 -30.25 8.78 -19.70
C ALA A 47 -29.50 7.45 -19.84
N VAL A 48 -28.66 7.07 -18.85
CA VAL A 48 -28.01 5.75 -18.82
C VAL A 48 -29.05 4.63 -18.87
N MET A 49 -30.10 4.71 -18.06
CA MET A 49 -31.13 3.68 -17.99
C MET A 49 -32.03 3.61 -19.24
N GLU A 50 -32.09 4.66 -20.07
CA GLU A 50 -32.82 4.63 -21.35
C GLU A 50 -32.17 3.69 -22.37
N HIS A 51 -30.86 3.44 -22.24
CA HIS A 51 -30.11 2.53 -23.11
C HIS A 51 -30.39 1.05 -22.86
N PHE A 52 -30.95 0.66 -21.70
CA PHE A 52 -31.20 -0.74 -21.36
C PHE A 52 -32.63 -1.19 -21.71
N THR A 53 -32.80 -2.47 -22.09
CA THR A 53 -34.13 -3.10 -22.12
C THR A 53 -34.66 -3.34 -20.70
N ASP A 54 -35.97 -3.51 -20.55
CA ASP A 54 -36.62 -3.70 -19.25
C ASP A 54 -36.08 -4.92 -18.48
N ASP A 55 -35.69 -5.94 -19.23
CA ASP A 55 -35.23 -7.24 -18.78
C ASP A 55 -33.75 -7.47 -19.13
N ALA A 56 -32.96 -6.39 -19.15
CA ALA A 56 -31.54 -6.45 -19.44
C ALA A 56 -30.75 -7.15 -18.33
N VAL A 57 -29.56 -7.67 -18.66
CA VAL A 57 -28.64 -8.28 -17.70
C VAL A 57 -27.31 -7.57 -17.70
N GLU A 58 -26.87 -7.06 -16.56
CA GLU A 58 -25.55 -6.47 -16.35
C GLU A 58 -24.68 -7.44 -15.53
N THR A 59 -23.40 -7.56 -15.86
CA THR A 59 -22.42 -8.19 -14.97
C THR A 59 -21.20 -7.31 -14.86
N ASN A 60 -20.80 -6.98 -13.63
CA ASN A 60 -19.60 -6.20 -13.33
C ASN A 60 -18.88 -6.75 -12.09
N GLY A 61 -17.86 -6.04 -11.59
CA GLY A 61 -17.08 -6.44 -10.41
C GLY A 61 -17.89 -6.62 -9.12
N ALA A 62 -19.10 -6.06 -9.04
CA ALA A 62 -19.99 -6.19 -7.88
C ALA A 62 -20.96 -7.38 -7.97
N GLY A 63 -21.11 -8.00 -9.14
CA GLY A 63 -22.01 -9.14 -9.36
C GLY A 63 -22.80 -9.07 -10.67
N THR A 64 -23.88 -9.86 -10.73
CA THR A 64 -24.81 -9.92 -11.87
C THR A 64 -26.18 -9.38 -11.44
N PHE A 65 -26.75 -8.50 -12.26
CA PHE A 65 -27.97 -7.76 -11.97
C PHE A 65 -28.95 -7.90 -13.13
N THR A 66 -30.24 -8.12 -12.83
CA THR A 66 -31.25 -8.36 -13.85
C THR A 66 -32.39 -7.35 -13.75
N GLY A 67 -32.70 -6.72 -14.88
CA GLY A 67 -33.73 -5.70 -15.00
C GLY A 67 -33.25 -4.31 -14.59
N ARG A 68 -33.95 -3.29 -15.08
CA ARG A 68 -33.52 -1.89 -14.94
C ARG A 68 -33.40 -1.42 -13.49
N ASP A 69 -34.26 -1.89 -12.59
CA ASP A 69 -34.26 -1.45 -11.19
C ASP A 69 -33.01 -1.93 -10.42
N GLU A 70 -32.60 -3.19 -10.61
CA GLU A 70 -31.39 -3.72 -9.97
C GLU A 70 -30.13 -3.06 -10.51
N ILE A 71 -30.05 -2.90 -11.84
CA ILE A 71 -28.93 -2.23 -12.51
C ILE A 71 -28.81 -0.79 -12.01
N ARG A 72 -29.92 -0.05 -11.95
CA ARG A 72 -29.95 1.33 -11.44
C ARG A 72 -29.45 1.42 -10.01
N GLY A 73 -29.93 0.55 -9.11
CA GLY A 73 -29.55 0.59 -7.70
C GLY A 73 -28.06 0.32 -7.44
N VAL A 74 -27.39 -0.36 -8.36
CA VAL A 74 -25.93 -0.53 -8.33
C VAL A 74 -25.25 0.72 -8.86
N TYR A 75 -25.71 1.25 -10.00
CA TYR A 75 -25.12 2.42 -10.64
C TYR A 75 -25.20 3.68 -9.77
N GLU A 76 -26.26 3.85 -8.98
CA GLU A 76 -26.38 4.96 -7.99
C GLU A 76 -25.22 4.99 -6.99
N LYS A 77 -24.59 3.85 -6.69
CA LYS A 77 -23.44 3.77 -5.78
C LYS A 77 -22.11 4.13 -6.44
N PHE A 78 -22.02 3.99 -7.77
CA PHE A 78 -20.77 4.08 -8.52
C PHE A 78 -20.66 5.32 -9.41
N ASN A 79 -21.78 5.95 -9.77
CA ASN A 79 -21.84 7.10 -10.70
C ASN A 79 -21.02 8.32 -10.21
N ASP A 80 -20.74 8.41 -8.90
CA ASP A 80 -19.90 9.45 -8.31
C ASP A 80 -18.44 9.02 -8.07
N ILE A 81 -18.07 7.79 -8.40
CA ILE A 81 -16.76 7.22 -8.10
C ILE A 81 -15.79 7.37 -9.28
N PHE A 82 -16.26 7.17 -10.52
CA PHE A 82 -15.38 7.17 -11.69
C PHE A 82 -16.05 7.66 -12.98
N SER A 83 -15.23 8.10 -13.94
CA SER A 83 -15.61 8.24 -15.36
C SER A 83 -15.18 7.00 -16.15
N MET A 84 -15.68 6.84 -17.38
CA MET A 84 -15.30 5.78 -18.31
C MET A 84 -14.87 6.34 -19.66
N ASP A 85 -13.90 5.71 -20.31
CA ASP A 85 -13.47 6.00 -21.68
C ASP A 85 -13.38 4.66 -22.43
N CYS A 86 -14.33 4.41 -23.34
CA CYS A 86 -14.47 3.12 -24.00
C CYS A 86 -13.90 3.13 -25.43
N GLN A 87 -13.22 2.06 -25.79
CA GLN A 87 -12.45 1.94 -27.04
C GLN A 87 -12.33 0.48 -27.50
N ASN A 88 -11.60 0.26 -28.59
CA ASN A 88 -11.29 -1.07 -29.15
C ASN A 88 -12.54 -1.90 -29.56
N TYR A 89 -13.60 -1.25 -30.02
CA TYR A 89 -14.86 -1.89 -30.41
C TYR A 89 -14.70 -2.95 -31.51
N LYS A 90 -15.32 -4.11 -31.30
CA LYS A 90 -15.40 -5.22 -32.26
C LYS A 90 -16.85 -5.68 -32.39
N VAL A 91 -17.45 -5.41 -33.54
CA VAL A 91 -18.85 -5.78 -33.83
C VAL A 91 -18.94 -7.21 -34.37
N LYS A 92 -19.89 -8.00 -33.86
CA LYS A 92 -20.22 -9.32 -34.36
C LYS A 92 -21.74 -9.55 -34.33
N GLY A 93 -22.42 -9.24 -35.43
CA GLY A 93 -23.89 -9.33 -35.48
C GLY A 93 -24.52 -8.25 -34.61
N ASN A 94 -25.35 -8.63 -33.64
CA ASN A 94 -25.94 -7.68 -32.68
C ASN A 94 -25.11 -7.54 -31.39
N SER A 95 -23.86 -8.02 -31.35
CA SER A 95 -22.99 -7.85 -30.19
C SER A 95 -21.77 -7.01 -30.49
N VAL A 96 -21.26 -6.34 -29.46
CA VAL A 96 -20.04 -5.53 -29.50
C VAL A 96 -19.17 -5.92 -28.31
N THR A 97 -17.91 -6.24 -28.58
CA THR A 97 -16.88 -6.35 -27.54
C THR A 97 -16.07 -5.06 -27.52
N TYR A 98 -15.79 -4.52 -26.33
CA TYR A 98 -15.04 -3.28 -26.17
C TYR A 98 -14.32 -3.23 -24.82
N ASP A 99 -13.38 -2.31 -24.72
CA ASP A 99 -12.55 -2.06 -23.54
C ASP A 99 -12.92 -0.70 -22.97
N CYS A 100 -13.20 -0.58 -21.67
CA CYS A 100 -13.37 0.70 -21.00
C CYS A 100 -12.26 0.94 -19.99
N VAL A 101 -11.69 2.14 -20.03
CA VAL A 101 -10.75 2.65 -19.04
C VAL A 101 -11.52 3.52 -18.06
N MET A 102 -11.53 3.11 -16.81
CA MET A 102 -12.25 3.78 -15.74
C MET A 102 -11.28 4.68 -14.97
N THR A 103 -11.64 5.95 -14.78
CA THR A 103 -10.83 6.92 -14.02
C THR A 103 -11.54 7.29 -12.73
N VAL A 104 -10.97 6.93 -11.59
CA VAL A 104 -11.52 7.25 -10.26
C VAL A 104 -11.34 8.74 -9.99
N TYR A 105 -12.42 9.45 -9.68
CA TYR A 105 -12.39 10.91 -9.53
C TYR A 105 -11.52 11.37 -8.36
N GLU A 106 -11.55 10.66 -7.23
CA GLU A 106 -10.82 11.06 -6.02
C GLU A 106 -9.31 10.81 -6.13
N THR A 107 -8.91 9.69 -6.72
CA THR A 107 -7.52 9.23 -6.73
C THR A 107 -6.82 9.43 -8.07
N GLY A 108 -7.57 9.67 -9.16
CA GLY A 108 -7.07 9.58 -10.52
C GLY A 108 -6.66 8.17 -10.94
N GLY A 109 -6.99 7.15 -10.13
CA GLY A 109 -6.65 5.76 -10.39
C GLY A 109 -7.32 5.25 -11.66
N LEU A 110 -6.60 4.42 -12.42
CA LEU A 110 -7.05 3.85 -13.68
C LEU A 110 -7.21 2.34 -13.56
N PHE A 111 -8.35 1.80 -13.97
CA PHE A 111 -8.55 0.37 -14.14
C PHE A 111 -9.29 0.08 -15.44
N GLY A 112 -8.96 -1.02 -16.09
CA GLY A 112 -9.50 -1.40 -17.39
C GLY A 112 -10.44 -2.58 -17.28
N GLU A 113 -11.59 -2.49 -17.93
CA GLU A 113 -12.60 -3.54 -17.96
C GLU A 113 -12.99 -3.86 -19.40
N ARG A 114 -13.13 -5.14 -19.72
CA ARG A 114 -13.55 -5.59 -21.05
C ARG A 114 -14.96 -6.12 -21.00
N TYR A 115 -15.79 -5.64 -21.91
CA TYR A 115 -17.22 -5.96 -21.97
C TYR A 115 -17.60 -6.65 -23.27
N GLU A 116 -18.58 -7.55 -23.19
CA GLU A 116 -19.38 -8.01 -24.32
C GLU A 116 -20.82 -7.56 -24.12
N THR A 117 -21.29 -6.66 -25.00
CA THR A 117 -22.66 -6.17 -25.02
C THR A 117 -23.46 -6.78 -26.16
N VAL A 118 -24.69 -7.20 -25.88
CA VAL A 118 -25.68 -7.69 -26.87
C VAL A 118 -26.85 -6.71 -26.92
N PHE A 119 -27.32 -6.39 -28.12
CA PHE A 119 -28.40 -5.43 -28.34
C PHE A 119 -29.72 -6.07 -28.81
N GLU A 120 -30.84 -5.56 -28.32
CA GLU A 120 -32.20 -5.89 -28.79
C GLU A 120 -33.00 -4.61 -28.98
N GLY A 121 -33.57 -4.42 -30.17
CA GLY A 121 -34.40 -3.23 -30.47
C GLY A 121 -33.67 -1.89 -30.32
N GLY A 122 -32.36 -1.84 -30.58
CA GLY A 122 -31.54 -0.63 -30.42
C GLY A 122 -31.12 -0.32 -28.98
N LYS A 123 -31.38 -1.24 -28.04
CA LYS A 123 -31.05 -1.10 -26.61
C LYS A 123 -30.16 -2.24 -26.14
N ILE A 124 -29.41 -2.01 -25.07
CA ILE A 124 -28.58 -2.98 -24.37
C ILE A 124 -29.49 -4.03 -23.72
N LYS A 125 -29.38 -5.26 -24.23
CA LYS A 125 -30.06 -6.44 -23.69
C LYS A 125 -29.19 -7.18 -22.68
N SER A 126 -27.88 -7.19 -22.89
CA SER A 126 -26.93 -7.61 -21.87
C SER A 126 -25.62 -6.89 -22.03
N ASN A 127 -24.98 -6.50 -20.93
CA ASN A 127 -23.62 -5.98 -20.92
C ASN A 127 -22.82 -6.72 -19.85
N ILE A 128 -21.89 -7.56 -20.30
CA ILE A 128 -21.23 -8.56 -19.47
C ILE A 128 -19.73 -8.26 -19.44
N MET A 129 -19.20 -8.01 -18.25
CA MET A 129 -17.75 -7.97 -18.06
C MET A 129 -17.16 -9.36 -18.32
N ILE A 130 -16.27 -9.44 -19.31
CA ILE A 130 -15.59 -10.67 -19.72
C ILE A 130 -14.10 -10.69 -19.35
N GLY A 131 -13.59 -9.63 -18.73
CA GLY A 131 -12.25 -9.59 -18.17
C GLY A 131 -11.85 -8.19 -17.67
N THR A 132 -10.69 -8.11 -17.04
CA THR A 132 -10.06 -6.85 -16.61
C THR A 132 -8.66 -6.72 -17.25
N PHE A 133 -8.14 -5.50 -17.34
CA PHE A 133 -6.78 -5.21 -17.80
C PHE A 133 -6.25 -3.94 -17.12
N ALA A 134 -4.93 -3.78 -17.11
CA ALA A 134 -4.30 -2.54 -16.69
C ALA A 134 -4.26 -1.58 -17.90
N PRO A 135 -4.88 -0.38 -17.84
CA PRO A 135 -4.83 0.58 -18.93
C PRO A 135 -3.38 1.05 -19.16
N ASP A 136 -3.01 1.20 -20.43
CA ASP A 136 -1.79 1.92 -20.77
C ASP A 136 -2.00 3.39 -20.38
N ILE A 137 -1.33 3.84 -19.32
CA ILE A 137 -1.28 5.26 -18.99
C ILE A 137 -0.50 5.92 -20.13
N PRO A 138 -1.07 6.89 -20.88
CA PRO A 138 -0.28 7.66 -21.82
C PRO A 138 0.84 8.32 -21.03
N ILE A 139 2.04 7.78 -21.17
CA ILE A 139 3.27 8.39 -20.68
C ILE A 139 3.25 9.77 -21.30
N SER A 140 3.11 10.81 -20.48
CA SER A 140 3.48 12.12 -20.97
C SER A 140 4.96 12.02 -21.32
N GLU A 141 5.29 12.02 -22.61
CA GLU A 141 6.66 12.15 -23.12
C GLU A 141 7.33 13.46 -22.65
N THR A 142 6.64 14.28 -21.84
CA THR A 142 7.18 15.45 -21.17
C THR A 142 7.78 15.16 -19.79
N ALA A 143 7.82 13.91 -19.31
CA ALA A 143 8.67 13.60 -18.16
C ALA A 143 10.12 13.90 -18.58
N ALA A 144 10.65 15.01 -18.08
CA ALA A 144 12.06 15.34 -18.25
C ALA A 144 12.88 14.13 -17.81
N PRO A 145 14.02 13.83 -18.47
CA PRO A 145 14.90 12.79 -17.99
C PRO A 145 15.19 13.07 -16.50
N ILE A 146 14.93 12.09 -15.65
CA ILE A 146 15.32 12.13 -14.24
C ILE A 146 16.83 12.33 -14.24
N VAL A 147 17.26 13.56 -13.97
CA VAL A 147 18.67 13.86 -13.79
C VAL A 147 18.99 13.32 -12.41
N LEU A 148 19.75 12.22 -12.35
CA LEU A 148 20.28 11.66 -11.11
C LEU A 148 21.04 12.78 -10.37
N ALA A 149 20.36 13.48 -9.46
CA ALA A 149 20.98 14.46 -8.61
C ALA A 149 21.79 13.70 -7.56
N THR A 150 23.08 14.05 -7.43
CA THR A 150 23.86 13.57 -6.29
C THR A 150 23.17 14.07 -5.01
N PRO A 151 22.80 13.18 -4.07
CA PRO A 151 22.15 13.60 -2.84
C PRO A 151 22.99 14.65 -2.13
N THR A 152 22.34 15.70 -1.63
CA THR A 152 23.03 16.71 -0.81
C THR A 152 23.54 16.00 0.45
N PRO A 153 24.84 16.04 0.77
CA PRO A 153 25.36 15.35 1.94
C PRO A 153 24.67 15.85 3.21
N LEU A 154 24.31 14.92 4.09
CA LEU A 154 24.00 15.27 5.48
C LEU A 154 25.25 15.92 6.10
N ALA A 155 25.05 16.92 6.95
CA ALA A 155 26.17 17.62 7.61
C ALA A 155 26.97 16.71 8.56
N GLU A 156 26.34 15.63 9.06
CA GLU A 156 26.91 14.62 9.96
C GLU A 156 26.30 13.24 9.62
N THR A 157 27.06 12.16 9.83
CA THR A 157 26.57 10.78 9.68
C THR A 157 25.43 10.49 10.65
N LEU A 158 24.35 9.90 10.15
CA LEU A 158 23.21 9.48 10.94
C LEU A 158 23.41 8.05 11.44
N HIS A 159 23.48 7.86 12.76
CA HIS A 159 23.53 6.54 13.38
C HIS A 159 22.11 6.04 13.61
N VAL A 160 21.76 4.88 13.04
CA VAL A 160 20.39 4.40 12.93
C VAL A 160 20.21 3.02 13.55
N ILE A 161 19.18 2.86 14.37
CA ILE A 161 18.55 1.56 14.63
C ILE A 161 17.32 1.48 13.74
N MET A 162 17.22 0.42 12.94
CA MET A 162 16.03 0.13 12.14
C MET A 162 15.18 -0.92 12.87
N GLU A 163 13.97 -0.56 13.26
CA GLU A 163 12.96 -1.49 13.77
C GLU A 163 11.89 -1.70 12.70
N ASP A 164 11.66 -2.95 12.31
CA ASP A 164 10.83 -3.28 11.16
C ASP A 164 10.14 -4.63 11.36
N ASP A 165 8.98 -4.83 10.75
CA ASP A 165 8.24 -6.10 10.82
C ASP A 165 8.40 -6.98 9.57
N MET A 166 9.31 -6.61 8.67
CA MET A 166 9.67 -7.32 7.43
C MET A 166 8.51 -7.49 6.45
N ALA A 167 7.59 -6.53 6.44
CA ALA A 167 6.69 -6.29 5.32
C ALA A 167 7.49 -5.93 4.04
N ARG A 168 6.80 -5.88 2.90
CA ARG A 168 7.42 -5.61 1.60
C ARG A 168 8.18 -4.28 1.62
N ASP A 169 7.49 -3.23 2.05
CA ASP A 169 7.95 -1.85 2.16
C ASP A 169 9.02 -1.66 3.24
N GLY A 170 8.91 -2.35 4.37
CA GLY A 170 9.93 -2.37 5.43
C GLY A 170 11.30 -2.87 4.94
N MET A 171 11.31 -3.93 4.14
CA MET A 171 12.54 -4.45 3.52
C MET A 171 13.16 -3.46 2.53
N ASP A 172 12.34 -2.74 1.78
CA ASP A 172 12.77 -1.68 0.86
C ASP A 172 13.41 -0.51 1.65
N ALA A 173 12.82 -0.14 2.78
CA ALA A 173 13.33 0.87 3.70
C ALA A 173 14.69 0.49 4.34
N ILE A 174 14.85 -0.77 4.74
CA ILE A 174 16.13 -1.31 5.24
C ILE A 174 17.22 -1.16 4.18
N LEU A 175 16.96 -1.56 2.93
CA LEU A 175 17.94 -1.46 1.85
C LEU A 175 18.30 0.00 1.54
N TYR A 176 17.33 0.90 1.57
CA TYR A 176 17.59 2.33 1.43
C TYR A 176 18.56 2.85 2.49
N LEU A 177 18.34 2.53 3.77
CA LEU A 177 19.22 2.96 4.87
C LEU A 177 20.61 2.33 4.76
N LEU A 178 20.70 1.05 4.40
CA LEU A 178 21.97 0.35 4.20
C LEU A 178 22.79 0.92 3.02
N LYS A 179 22.12 1.46 2.00
CA LYS A 179 22.74 2.10 0.82
C LYS A 179 23.05 3.57 1.02
N HIS A 180 22.45 4.22 2.01
CA HIS A 180 22.56 5.65 2.17
C HIS A 180 23.96 6.06 2.65
N PRO A 181 24.69 6.92 1.92
CA PRO A 181 26.13 7.12 2.12
C PRO A 181 26.48 7.86 3.41
N ASN A 182 25.50 8.49 4.04
CA ASN A 182 25.63 9.21 5.31
C ASN A 182 24.85 8.55 6.45
N VAL A 183 24.53 7.26 6.34
CA VAL A 183 23.86 6.48 7.39
C VAL A 183 24.78 5.35 7.83
N GLU A 184 24.91 5.17 9.14
CA GLU A 184 25.47 3.97 9.76
C GLU A 184 24.35 3.23 10.46
N VAL A 185 23.96 2.07 9.93
CA VAL A 185 22.96 1.19 10.56
C VAL A 185 23.66 0.39 11.67
N GLU A 186 23.36 0.74 12.91
CA GLU A 186 23.99 0.21 14.13
C GLU A 186 23.35 -1.10 14.59
N ALA A 187 22.07 -1.29 14.29
CA ALA A 187 21.31 -2.50 14.60
C ALA A 187 20.04 -2.57 13.73
N ILE A 188 19.56 -3.80 13.51
CA ILE A 188 18.23 -4.05 12.96
C ILE A 188 17.46 -4.90 13.98
N THR A 189 16.22 -4.53 14.27
CA THR A 189 15.33 -5.29 15.16
C THR A 189 14.03 -5.66 14.48
N VAL A 190 13.63 -6.92 14.63
CA VAL A 190 12.38 -7.44 14.07
C VAL A 190 11.23 -7.23 15.06
N ALA A 191 10.24 -6.43 14.66
CA ALA A 191 8.96 -6.29 15.35
C ALA A 191 8.04 -7.46 15.00
N ALA A 192 8.27 -8.63 15.60
CA ALA A 192 7.56 -9.87 15.27
C ALA A 192 6.06 -9.89 15.65
N THR A 193 5.56 -8.79 16.24
CA THR A 193 4.12 -8.50 16.35
C THR A 193 3.47 -8.06 15.04
N GLY A 194 4.27 -7.59 14.07
CA GLY A 194 3.81 -7.14 12.77
C GLY A 194 3.66 -8.27 11.75
N GLU A 195 4.00 -8.01 10.49
CA GLU A 195 3.78 -8.94 9.40
C GLU A 195 4.60 -10.23 9.52
N ALA A 196 5.93 -10.20 9.62
CA ALA A 196 6.70 -11.43 9.71
C ALA A 196 6.76 -12.01 11.13
N HIS A 197 6.83 -13.34 11.23
CA HIS A 197 7.19 -14.02 12.47
C HIS A 197 8.70 -13.95 12.70
N CYS A 198 9.11 -14.20 13.94
CA CYS A 198 10.47 -13.94 14.41
C CYS A 198 11.55 -14.68 13.59
N GLU A 199 11.35 -15.98 13.35
CA GLU A 199 12.31 -16.81 12.62
C GLU A 199 12.54 -16.31 11.19
N SER A 200 11.45 -16.08 10.45
CA SER A 200 11.49 -15.59 9.07
C SER A 200 12.04 -14.17 9.01
N GLY A 201 11.55 -13.27 9.86
CA GLY A 201 11.94 -11.87 9.85
C GLY A 201 13.43 -11.68 10.16
N VAL A 202 13.99 -12.43 11.11
CA VAL A 202 15.43 -12.42 11.41
C VAL A 202 16.23 -12.92 10.20
N LYS A 203 15.76 -13.99 9.55
CA LYS A 203 16.39 -14.53 8.34
C LYS A 203 16.37 -13.50 7.21
N HIS A 204 15.29 -12.76 7.02
CA HIS A 204 15.17 -11.72 5.99
C HIS A 204 16.11 -10.56 6.29
N ALA A 205 16.08 -10.00 7.50
CA ALA A 205 16.99 -8.94 7.92
C ALA A 205 18.47 -9.28 7.69
N LEU A 206 18.89 -10.48 8.12
CA LEU A 206 20.26 -10.96 7.92
C LEU A 206 20.59 -11.15 6.43
N GLY A 207 19.62 -11.59 5.64
CA GLY A 207 19.74 -11.72 4.19
C GLY A 207 19.88 -10.38 3.48
N LEU A 208 19.16 -9.34 3.92
CA LEU A 208 19.28 -7.97 3.39
C LEU A 208 20.65 -7.36 3.70
N VAL A 209 21.15 -7.55 4.93
CA VAL A 209 22.51 -7.17 5.32
C VAL A 209 23.55 -7.85 4.42
N ALA A 210 23.37 -9.15 4.15
CA ALA A 210 24.26 -9.90 3.26
C ALA A 210 24.14 -9.49 1.78
N LEU A 211 22.93 -9.17 1.30
CA LEU A 211 22.69 -8.64 -0.04
C LEU A 211 23.47 -7.34 -0.27
N ASN A 212 23.38 -6.42 0.69
CA ASN A 212 24.12 -5.16 0.69
C ASN A 212 25.63 -5.33 0.93
N LYS A 213 26.08 -6.54 1.27
CA LYS A 213 27.47 -6.85 1.68
C LYS A 213 27.92 -6.05 2.91
N SER A 214 26.97 -5.60 3.72
CA SER A 214 27.24 -5.03 5.04
C SER A 214 27.69 -6.13 5.99
N THR A 215 28.52 -5.78 6.98
CA THR A 215 28.99 -6.73 8.00
C THR A 215 28.94 -6.09 9.37
N GLY A 216 28.81 -6.91 10.42
CA GLY A 216 28.86 -6.43 11.81
C GLY A 216 27.57 -5.78 12.33
N ILE A 217 26.49 -5.72 11.54
CA ILE A 217 25.19 -5.21 11.98
C ILE A 217 24.47 -6.31 12.77
N PRO A 218 24.25 -6.16 14.09
CA PRO A 218 23.49 -7.11 14.87
C PRO A 218 22.01 -7.08 14.49
N VAL A 219 21.42 -8.27 14.39
CA VAL A 219 19.99 -8.45 14.15
C VAL A 219 19.37 -9.17 15.34
N ALA A 220 18.36 -8.60 15.96
CA ALA A 220 17.59 -9.25 17.03
C ALA A 220 16.10 -9.21 16.74
N CYS A 221 15.34 -10.00 17.49
CA CYS A 221 13.90 -10.08 17.35
C CYS A 221 13.19 -9.89 18.68
N GLY A 222 12.00 -9.31 18.59
CA GLY A 222 11.09 -9.10 19.69
C GLY A 222 10.25 -10.31 20.08
N ARG A 223 9.28 -10.04 20.93
CA ARG A 223 8.15 -10.94 21.17
C ARG A 223 7.18 -10.92 20.00
N GLU A 224 6.39 -11.99 19.85
CA GLU A 224 5.39 -12.13 18.79
C GLU A 224 3.96 -11.73 19.21
N THR A 225 3.80 -11.10 20.38
CA THR A 225 2.50 -10.68 20.90
C THR A 225 2.57 -9.24 21.38
N PRO A 226 1.50 -8.44 21.19
CA PRO A 226 1.46 -7.07 21.70
C PRO A 226 1.52 -7.05 23.24
N LEU A 227 1.79 -5.87 23.81
CA LEU A 227 1.81 -5.64 25.25
C LEU A 227 0.44 -5.83 25.89
N SER A 228 -0.63 -5.56 25.14
CA SER A 228 -2.01 -5.78 25.54
C SER A 228 -2.87 -6.11 24.32
N GLY A 229 -4.02 -6.74 24.57
CA GLY A 229 -4.92 -7.19 23.51
C GLY A 229 -4.38 -8.40 22.73
N ASP A 230 -5.02 -8.67 21.60
CA ASP A 230 -4.71 -9.78 20.69
C ASP A 230 -4.76 -9.38 19.20
N HIS A 231 -4.69 -8.08 18.93
CA HIS A 231 -4.59 -7.56 17.58
C HIS A 231 -3.33 -8.10 16.88
N ALA A 232 -3.50 -8.44 15.60
CA ALA A 232 -2.45 -8.94 14.75
C ALA A 232 -2.77 -8.62 13.29
N PHE A 233 -1.72 -8.57 12.46
CA PHE A 233 -1.90 -8.57 11.01
C PHE A 233 -2.61 -9.85 10.53
N PRO A 234 -3.34 -9.80 9.40
CA PRO A 234 -4.03 -10.95 8.84
C PRO A 234 -3.06 -12.11 8.56
N SER A 235 -3.41 -13.33 8.98
CA SER A 235 -2.54 -14.50 8.81
C SER A 235 -2.03 -14.71 7.38
N PRO A 236 -2.83 -14.52 6.30
CA PRO A 236 -2.30 -14.65 4.94
C PRO A 236 -1.21 -13.64 4.58
N TRP A 237 -1.25 -12.43 5.15
CA TRP A 237 -0.21 -11.41 4.93
C TRP A 237 1.07 -11.82 5.65
N ARG A 238 0.94 -12.27 6.90
CA ARG A 238 2.06 -12.82 7.67
C ARG A 238 2.72 -14.01 6.99
N GLU A 239 1.92 -14.94 6.47
CA GLU A 239 2.42 -16.09 5.69
C GLU A 239 3.16 -15.64 4.42
N ASN A 240 2.71 -14.59 3.73
CA ASN A 240 3.41 -14.05 2.57
C ASN A 240 4.75 -13.42 2.97
N ALA A 241 4.75 -12.61 4.03
CA ALA A 241 5.96 -12.00 4.58
C ALA A 241 6.96 -13.07 5.04
N ASP A 242 6.51 -14.12 5.75
CA ASP A 242 7.34 -15.25 6.18
C ASP A 242 8.00 -16.00 5.02
N ASN A 243 7.28 -16.12 3.90
CA ASN A 243 7.77 -16.77 2.69
C ASN A 243 8.53 -15.82 1.76
N LEU A 244 8.85 -14.60 2.22
CA LEU A 244 9.53 -13.56 1.45
C LEU A 244 8.85 -13.30 0.10
N TYR A 245 7.53 -13.39 0.05
CA TYR A 245 6.75 -13.24 -1.18
C TYR A 245 7.20 -14.18 -2.32
N GLY A 246 7.81 -15.32 -1.99
CA GLY A 246 8.36 -16.28 -2.94
C GLY A 246 9.75 -15.94 -3.49
N LEU A 247 10.38 -14.86 -3.00
CA LEU A 247 11.73 -14.46 -3.37
C LEU A 247 12.79 -15.18 -2.53
N ASN A 248 14.06 -14.88 -2.82
CA ASN A 248 15.19 -15.43 -2.10
C ASN A 248 16.21 -14.32 -1.78
N LEU A 249 16.83 -14.42 -0.60
CA LEU A 249 17.96 -13.61 -0.20
C LEU A 249 19.21 -14.49 0.00
N PRO A 250 20.41 -13.92 -0.13
CA PRO A 250 21.62 -14.64 0.27
C PRO A 250 21.55 -15.03 1.75
N GLU A 251 22.24 -16.11 2.10
CA GLU A 251 22.35 -16.53 3.49
C GLU A 251 23.12 -15.48 4.29
N GLY A 252 22.49 -14.99 5.36
CA GLY A 252 23.09 -14.00 6.25
C GLY A 252 23.91 -14.60 7.39
N GLY A 253 24.30 -13.73 8.32
CA GLY A 253 25.02 -14.13 9.53
C GLY A 253 24.14 -14.86 10.56
N SER A 254 24.55 -14.83 11.81
CA SER A 254 23.72 -15.32 12.93
C SER A 254 23.02 -14.18 13.64
N ALA A 255 21.84 -14.45 14.18
CA ALA A 255 21.14 -13.51 15.04
C ALA A 255 21.97 -13.14 16.28
N SER A 256 21.75 -11.92 16.78
CA SER A 256 22.23 -11.48 18.08
C SER A 256 21.68 -12.39 19.19
N PRO A 257 22.46 -12.67 20.25
CA PRO A 257 21.94 -13.39 21.42
C PRO A 257 21.02 -12.53 22.30
N LEU A 258 20.95 -11.21 22.06
CA LEU A 258 20.04 -10.29 22.75
C LEU A 258 18.64 -10.35 22.13
N THR A 259 17.62 -10.08 22.94
CA THR A 259 16.29 -9.75 22.43
C THR A 259 16.30 -8.37 21.76
N ALA A 260 15.30 -8.05 20.92
CA ALA A 260 15.22 -6.74 20.28
C ALA A 260 15.23 -5.57 21.29
N PRO A 261 14.43 -5.57 22.38
CA PRO A 261 14.49 -4.50 23.37
C PRO A 261 15.87 -4.35 24.05
N GLU A 262 16.54 -5.47 24.35
CA GLU A 262 17.89 -5.47 24.91
C GLU A 262 18.92 -4.94 23.92
N LEU A 263 18.82 -5.31 22.64
CA LEU A 263 19.69 -4.80 21.58
C LEU A 263 19.51 -3.30 21.40
N ILE A 264 18.26 -2.81 21.33
CA ILE A 264 17.95 -1.37 21.26
C ILE A 264 18.62 -0.62 22.43
N ALA A 265 18.43 -1.10 23.65
CA ALA A 265 18.97 -0.46 24.84
C ALA A 265 20.52 -0.51 24.89
N SER A 266 21.13 -1.63 24.50
CA SER A 266 22.59 -1.78 24.44
C SER A 266 23.20 -0.85 23.38
N THR A 267 22.65 -0.85 22.15
CA THR A 267 23.13 0.01 21.06
C THR A 267 23.04 1.49 21.43
N ILE A 268 21.93 1.94 22.02
CA ILE A 268 21.78 3.35 22.43
C ILE A 268 22.74 3.70 23.57
N ARG A 269 22.93 2.81 24.55
CA ARG A 269 23.79 3.08 25.70
C ARG A 269 25.28 3.10 25.36
N GLU A 270 25.69 2.26 24.42
CA GLU A 270 27.10 2.09 24.03
C GLU A 270 27.52 3.09 22.96
N SER A 271 26.57 3.71 22.24
CA SER A 271 26.89 4.70 21.23
C SER A 271 27.40 6.01 21.81
N THR A 272 28.48 6.51 21.23
CA THR A 272 29.03 7.85 21.53
C THR A 272 28.30 8.97 20.78
N GLN A 273 27.48 8.62 19.79
CA GLN A 273 26.64 9.53 19.02
C GLN A 273 25.19 9.35 19.44
N LYS A 274 24.34 10.36 19.21
CA LYS A 274 22.91 10.20 19.43
C LYS A 274 22.30 9.29 18.37
N ILE A 275 21.55 8.29 18.80
CA ILE A 275 20.91 7.31 17.93
C ILE A 275 19.58 7.83 17.38
N THR A 276 19.36 7.64 16.08
CA THR A 276 18.05 7.76 15.44
C THR A 276 17.42 6.39 15.37
N ILE A 277 16.14 6.30 15.71
CA ILE A 277 15.35 5.09 15.53
C ILE A 277 14.41 5.35 14.36
N VAL A 278 14.41 4.47 13.37
CA VAL A 278 13.37 4.40 12.33
C VAL A 278 12.56 3.16 12.65
N ALA A 279 11.30 3.35 13.04
CA ALA A 279 10.39 2.29 13.43
C ALA A 279 9.24 2.21 12.43
N THR A 280 9.15 1.09 11.74
CA THR A 280 8.21 0.82 10.64
C THR A 280 7.31 -0.38 10.91
N GLY A 281 7.45 -1.03 12.07
CA GLY A 281 6.50 -2.01 12.57
C GLY A 281 5.72 -1.53 13.79
N PRO A 282 4.94 -2.42 14.43
CA PRO A 282 4.31 -2.13 15.71
C PRO A 282 5.36 -1.88 16.81
N LEU A 283 5.14 -0.83 17.61
CA LEU A 283 6.13 -0.22 18.52
C LEU A 283 6.46 -1.03 19.79
N THR A 284 6.10 -2.31 19.82
CA THR A 284 6.23 -3.22 20.97
C THR A 284 7.66 -3.22 21.52
N ASN A 285 8.66 -3.39 20.64
CA ASN A 285 10.06 -3.48 21.06
C ASN A 285 10.59 -2.14 21.61
N ILE A 286 10.27 -1.03 20.93
CA ILE A 286 10.64 0.30 21.40
C ILE A 286 10.01 0.59 22.76
N ALA A 287 8.72 0.27 22.94
CA ALA A 287 8.02 0.47 24.21
C ALA A 287 8.65 -0.34 25.35
N GLU A 288 9.00 -1.62 25.12
CA GLU A 288 9.68 -2.45 26.11
C GLU A 288 11.06 -1.88 26.47
N ALA A 289 11.85 -1.45 25.48
CA ALA A 289 13.17 -0.87 25.70
C ALA A 289 13.11 0.43 26.52
N LEU A 290 12.23 1.36 26.14
CA LEU A 290 12.08 2.65 26.82
C LEU A 290 11.47 2.51 28.22
N THR A 291 10.58 1.53 28.42
CA THR A 291 10.00 1.26 29.74
C THR A 291 11.02 0.63 30.69
N ALA A 292 11.83 -0.30 30.21
CA ALA A 292 12.86 -0.97 31.01
C ALA A 292 14.07 -0.05 31.30
N HIS A 293 14.40 0.84 30.35
CA HIS A 293 15.57 1.70 30.39
C HIS A 293 15.25 3.14 30.03
N PRO A 294 14.47 3.88 30.85
CA PRO A 294 14.08 5.25 30.56
C PRO A 294 15.27 6.22 30.45
N ASP A 295 16.44 5.86 31.00
CA ASP A 295 17.69 6.60 30.89
C ASP A 295 18.18 6.76 29.44
N ILE A 296 17.86 5.82 28.55
CA ILE A 296 18.38 5.83 27.17
C ILE A 296 17.77 6.95 26.32
N VAL A 297 16.62 7.51 26.74
CA VAL A 297 15.94 8.61 26.04
C VAL A 297 16.86 9.80 25.80
N GLU A 298 17.77 10.09 26.73
CA GLU A 298 18.70 11.22 26.62
C GLU A 298 19.66 11.09 25.42
N ASN A 299 19.98 9.85 25.02
CA ASN A 299 20.87 9.55 23.90
C ASN A 299 20.12 9.27 22.58
N ILE A 300 18.79 9.40 22.57
CA ILE A 300 17.99 9.34 21.34
C ILE A 300 18.00 10.72 20.67
N ARG A 301 18.40 10.77 19.39
CA ARG A 301 18.28 11.94 18.52
C ARG A 301 16.83 12.18 18.13
N ARG A 302 16.17 11.13 17.65
CA ARG A 302 14.77 11.10 17.20
C ARG A 302 14.28 9.67 17.08
N ILE A 303 12.98 9.47 17.22
CA ILE A 303 12.26 8.29 16.76
C ILE A 303 11.37 8.75 15.59
N TYR A 304 11.64 8.24 14.39
CA TYR A 304 10.74 8.35 13.24
C TYR A 304 9.84 7.11 13.23
N ILE A 305 8.53 7.32 13.23
CA ILE A 305 7.55 6.25 13.34
C ILE A 305 6.70 6.28 12.08
N MET A 306 6.76 5.24 11.26
CA MET A 306 5.69 4.99 10.29
C MET A 306 4.49 4.44 11.07
N GLY A 307 3.40 5.20 11.04
CA GLY A 307 2.17 4.73 11.65
C GLY A 307 1.23 5.85 12.06
N GLY A 308 -0.01 5.47 12.34
CA GLY A 308 -1.09 6.37 12.70
C GLY A 308 -1.80 7.01 11.50
N ALA A 309 -2.94 7.60 11.79
CA ALA A 309 -3.75 8.42 10.89
C ALA A 309 -4.36 9.55 11.73
N VAL A 310 -3.98 10.80 11.47
CA VAL A 310 -4.28 11.93 12.35
C VAL A 310 -5.46 12.75 11.84
N GLU A 311 -5.33 13.30 10.64
CA GLU A 311 -6.35 14.11 9.97
C GLU A 311 -7.05 13.34 8.82
N VAL A 312 -6.64 12.08 8.57
CA VAL A 312 -7.18 11.19 7.54
C VAL A 312 -7.79 9.91 8.15
N ASN A 313 -8.49 9.13 7.33
CA ASN A 313 -8.97 7.81 7.72
C ASN A 313 -7.81 6.83 7.92
N GLY A 314 -8.01 5.88 8.83
CA GLY A 314 -7.13 4.73 9.01
C GLY A 314 -7.19 3.75 7.84
N ASN A 315 -6.34 2.72 7.84
CA ASN A 315 -6.29 1.68 6.81
C ASN A 315 -6.79 0.30 7.29
N VAL A 316 -7.00 0.10 8.60
CA VAL A 316 -7.40 -1.20 9.17
C VAL A 316 -8.72 -1.68 8.60
N GLY A 317 -9.77 -0.85 8.61
CA GLY A 317 -11.11 -1.23 8.14
C GLY A 317 -11.29 -1.25 6.63
N PHE A 318 -10.34 -0.70 5.87
CA PHE A 318 -10.36 -0.68 4.40
C PHE A 318 -9.51 -1.79 3.77
N SER A 319 -8.86 -2.62 4.60
CA SER A 319 -8.01 -3.75 4.19
C SER A 319 -8.79 -4.96 3.62
N GLY A 320 -10.12 -4.94 3.66
CA GLY A 320 -10.95 -6.07 3.21
C GLY A 320 -11.05 -7.24 4.20
N VAL A 321 -10.48 -7.13 5.40
CA VAL A 321 -10.45 -8.22 6.40
C VAL A 321 -11.61 -8.18 7.41
N GLY A 322 -12.57 -7.28 7.21
CA GLY A 322 -13.82 -7.23 7.98
C GLY A 322 -13.70 -6.64 9.39
N ILE A 323 -12.59 -5.99 9.72
CA ILE A 323 -12.43 -5.25 10.99
C ILE A 323 -13.19 -3.93 10.87
N GLN A 324 -14.09 -3.66 11.82
CA GLN A 324 -14.86 -2.42 11.86
C GLN A 324 -14.07 -1.30 12.54
N ASN A 325 -13.02 -0.79 11.87
CA ASN A 325 -12.19 0.30 12.38
C ASN A 325 -11.78 1.23 11.23
N GLN A 326 -12.34 2.44 11.18
CA GLN A 326 -12.09 3.40 10.10
C GLN A 326 -11.00 4.43 10.42
N VAL A 327 -10.45 4.39 11.63
CA VAL A 327 -9.65 5.49 12.17
C VAL A 327 -8.22 5.08 12.52
N ALA A 328 -7.97 3.79 12.72
CA ALA A 328 -6.66 3.27 13.08
C ALA A 328 -5.85 2.85 11.86
N GLU A 329 -4.55 3.07 11.98
CA GLU A 329 -3.52 2.53 11.10
C GLU A 329 -2.95 1.25 11.72
N TRP A 330 -2.57 0.27 10.90
CA TRP A 330 -2.15 -1.07 11.30
C TRP A 330 -1.07 -1.14 12.38
N ASN A 331 0.07 -0.44 12.22
CA ASN A 331 1.16 -0.49 13.18
C ASN A 331 0.74 0.00 14.57
N ILE A 332 -0.08 1.06 14.63
CA ILE A 332 -0.63 1.54 15.90
C ILE A 332 -1.77 0.64 16.41
N TYR A 333 -2.59 0.09 15.52
CA TYR A 333 -3.68 -0.81 15.85
C TYR A 333 -3.20 -2.12 16.48
N VAL A 334 -2.08 -2.67 16.02
CA VAL A 334 -1.54 -3.93 16.53
C VAL A 334 -1.12 -3.82 18.00
N ASP A 335 -0.48 -2.71 18.40
CA ASP A 335 -0.15 -2.48 19.81
C ASP A 335 -0.40 -1.02 20.24
N PRO A 336 -1.68 -0.66 20.50
CA PRO A 336 -2.03 0.70 20.91
C PRO A 336 -1.39 1.07 22.25
N ARG A 337 -1.17 0.07 23.12
CA ARG A 337 -0.53 0.24 24.43
C ARG A 337 0.92 0.62 24.27
N ALA A 338 1.66 -0.08 23.41
CA ALA A 338 3.05 0.26 23.10
C ALA A 338 3.15 1.66 22.48
N ALA A 339 2.28 1.99 21.53
CA ALA A 339 2.26 3.32 20.92
C ALA A 339 2.07 4.44 21.96
N ASN A 340 1.15 4.28 22.91
CA ASN A 340 0.98 5.25 24.00
C ASN A 340 2.20 5.35 24.91
N LEU A 341 2.86 4.24 25.24
CA LEU A 341 4.10 4.26 26.03
C LEU A 341 5.22 5.01 25.30
N VAL A 342 5.38 4.78 23.99
CA VAL A 342 6.38 5.49 23.18
C VAL A 342 6.05 6.98 23.07
N PHE A 343 4.80 7.34 22.76
CA PHE A 343 4.37 8.74 22.62
C PHE A 343 4.61 9.54 23.92
N ASN A 344 4.47 8.89 25.08
CA ASN A 344 4.67 9.49 26.39
C ASN A 344 6.08 9.28 26.99
N SER A 345 7.02 8.72 26.23
CA SER A 345 8.38 8.40 26.71
C SER A 345 9.25 9.64 26.99
N GLY A 346 8.89 10.80 26.43
CA GLY A 346 9.72 12.00 26.44
C GLY A 346 10.80 12.03 25.36
N ALA A 347 10.91 11.00 24.52
CA ALA A 347 11.80 11.01 23.37
C ALA A 347 11.33 12.02 22.30
N PRO A 348 12.25 12.63 21.53
CA PRO A 348 11.86 13.42 20.36
C PRO A 348 11.26 12.51 19.29
N ILE A 349 9.97 12.68 18.97
CA ILE A 349 9.26 11.83 18.02
C ILE A 349 8.87 12.63 16.78
N THR A 350 9.01 12.00 15.61
CA THR A 350 8.37 12.41 14.36
C THR A 350 7.50 11.27 13.86
N LEU A 351 6.20 11.49 13.82
CA LEU A 351 5.24 10.56 13.24
C LEU A 351 5.15 10.80 11.73
N VAL A 352 5.20 9.73 10.96
CA VAL A 352 4.98 9.66 9.52
C VAL A 352 3.70 8.85 9.30
N PRO A 353 2.52 9.45 9.53
CA PRO A 353 1.25 8.77 9.44
C PRO A 353 0.75 8.68 7.99
N LEU A 354 -0.43 8.04 7.84
CA LEU A 354 -1.17 7.99 6.58
C LEU A 354 -1.39 9.36 5.95
N ASP A 355 -1.46 10.44 6.75
CA ASP A 355 -1.55 11.81 6.24
C ASP A 355 -0.44 12.16 5.24
N ALA A 356 0.79 11.68 5.47
CA ALA A 356 1.92 11.92 4.58
C ALA A 356 2.16 10.76 3.60
N THR A 357 2.00 9.52 4.05
CA THR A 357 2.29 8.35 3.19
C THR A 357 1.27 8.19 2.06
N ASN A 358 0.04 8.70 2.23
CA ASN A 358 -0.96 8.72 1.17
C ASN A 358 -0.53 9.60 -0.03
N ASP A 359 0.37 10.56 0.17
CA ASP A 359 0.92 11.38 -0.92
C ASP A 359 1.90 10.60 -1.81
N VAL A 360 2.39 9.43 -1.37
CA VAL A 360 3.43 8.63 -2.05
C VAL A 360 2.96 7.22 -2.42
N PRO A 361 1.95 7.09 -3.32
CA PRO A 361 1.51 5.77 -3.77
C PRO A 361 2.64 5.03 -4.51
N ALA A 362 2.71 3.71 -4.32
CA ALA A 362 3.54 2.87 -5.15
C ALA A 362 2.85 2.73 -6.51
N THR A 363 3.42 3.33 -7.55
CA THR A 363 2.77 3.42 -8.87
C THR A 363 3.40 2.49 -9.89
N THR A 364 2.63 2.11 -10.91
CA THR A 364 3.17 1.43 -12.09
C THR A 364 4.24 2.28 -12.80
N ARG A 365 4.12 3.62 -12.77
CA ARG A 365 5.14 4.53 -13.28
C ARG A 365 6.47 4.34 -12.56
N TYR A 366 6.46 4.32 -11.23
CA TYR A 366 7.68 4.10 -10.46
C TYR A 366 8.23 2.69 -10.68
N TYR A 367 7.39 1.65 -10.68
CA TYR A 367 7.80 0.29 -11.02
C TYR A 367 8.55 0.21 -12.36
N LYS A 368 8.03 0.85 -13.42
CA LYS A 368 8.71 0.92 -14.73
C LYS A 368 9.99 1.75 -14.71
N THR A 369 10.02 2.81 -13.89
CA THR A 369 11.23 3.61 -13.70
C THR A 369 12.32 2.77 -13.04
N LEU A 370 12.00 2.05 -11.97
CA LEU A 370 12.93 1.14 -11.31
C LEU A 370 13.36 0.00 -12.25
N GLU A 371 12.44 -0.54 -13.07
CA GLU A 371 12.77 -1.51 -14.12
C GLU A 371 13.86 -0.96 -15.05
N ALA A 372 13.70 0.25 -15.56
CA ALA A 372 14.63 0.84 -16.51
C ALA A 372 15.98 1.24 -15.89
N HIS A 373 16.01 1.59 -14.61
CA HIS A 373 17.15 2.28 -14.00
C HIS A 373 17.86 1.52 -12.87
N ARG A 374 17.35 0.36 -12.43
CA ARG A 374 18.05 -0.46 -11.43
C ARG A 374 19.43 -0.92 -11.93
N SER A 375 20.46 -0.68 -11.13
CA SER A 375 21.86 -0.98 -11.46
C SER A 375 22.60 -1.74 -10.37
N THR A 376 21.99 -1.94 -9.21
CA THR A 376 22.58 -2.64 -8.06
C THR A 376 21.76 -3.87 -7.68
N ALA A 377 22.33 -4.74 -6.83
CA ALA A 377 21.61 -5.92 -6.34
C ALA A 377 20.43 -5.53 -5.44
N GLU A 378 20.58 -4.44 -4.69
CA GLU A 378 19.55 -3.92 -3.79
C GLU A 378 18.39 -3.32 -4.58
N ALA A 379 18.66 -2.47 -5.58
CA ALA A 379 17.62 -1.98 -6.50
C ALA A 379 16.95 -3.12 -7.28
N GLY A 380 17.71 -4.18 -7.61
CA GLY A 380 17.18 -5.41 -8.19
C GLY A 380 16.20 -6.13 -7.28
N PHE A 381 16.52 -6.28 -6.00
CA PHE A 381 15.66 -6.94 -5.03
C PHE A 381 14.38 -6.13 -4.74
N VAL A 382 14.49 -4.81 -4.60
CA VAL A 382 13.31 -3.93 -4.48
C VAL A 382 12.40 -4.11 -5.70
N TYR A 383 12.98 -4.14 -6.91
CA TYR A 383 12.20 -4.41 -8.13
C TYR A 383 11.49 -5.76 -8.08
N ASP A 384 12.17 -6.83 -7.65
CA ASP A 384 11.58 -8.16 -7.55
C ASP A 384 10.44 -8.21 -6.52
N LEU A 385 10.55 -7.48 -5.40
CA LEU A 385 9.48 -7.30 -4.41
C LEU A 385 8.28 -6.54 -4.99
N MET A 386 8.52 -5.48 -5.77
CA MET A 386 7.46 -4.78 -6.50
C MET A 386 6.79 -5.71 -7.53
N ASP A 387 7.58 -6.51 -8.26
CA ASP A 387 7.09 -7.42 -9.29
C ASP A 387 6.19 -8.53 -8.71
N ALA A 388 6.61 -9.13 -7.59
CA ALA A 388 5.84 -10.12 -6.85
C ALA A 388 4.47 -9.57 -6.37
N ASN A 389 4.36 -8.25 -6.21
CA ASN A 389 3.17 -7.55 -5.74
C ASN A 389 2.54 -6.64 -6.82
N LEU A 390 2.88 -6.85 -8.10
CA LEU A 390 2.48 -5.93 -9.18
C LEU A 390 0.96 -5.78 -9.29
N GLY A 391 0.20 -6.83 -9.01
CA GLY A 391 -1.27 -6.77 -9.01
C GLY A 391 -1.83 -5.80 -7.96
N MET A 392 -1.20 -5.68 -6.79
CA MET A 392 -1.58 -4.74 -5.73
C MET A 392 -1.17 -3.31 -6.07
N ILE A 393 -0.02 -3.13 -6.73
CA ILE A 393 0.42 -1.84 -7.27
C ILE A 393 -0.57 -1.35 -8.34
N GLN A 394 -1.01 -2.24 -9.22
CA GLN A 394 -1.96 -1.92 -10.29
C GLN A 394 -3.37 -1.61 -9.77
N SER A 395 -3.75 -2.12 -8.60
CA SER A 395 -5.04 -1.79 -7.97
C SER A 395 -5.03 -0.41 -7.28
N GLY A 396 -3.85 0.21 -7.13
CA GLY A 396 -3.70 1.50 -6.43
C GLY A 396 -3.80 1.38 -4.91
N GLY A 397 -3.71 0.16 -4.36
CA GLY A 397 -3.87 -0.11 -2.92
C GLY A 397 -2.58 -0.05 -2.11
N THR A 398 -1.44 0.26 -2.73
CA THR A 398 -0.11 0.18 -2.10
C THR A 398 0.60 1.53 -2.13
N TYR A 399 1.32 1.85 -1.05
CA TYR A 399 2.05 3.10 -0.89
C TYR A 399 3.48 2.84 -0.44
N PHE A 400 4.33 3.85 -0.53
CA PHE A 400 5.65 3.84 0.07
C PHE A 400 5.55 4.31 1.52
N TRP A 401 5.05 3.45 2.41
CA TRP A 401 4.83 3.79 3.81
C TRP A 401 6.15 3.86 4.58
N ASP A 402 6.83 2.73 4.66
CA ASP A 402 8.06 2.57 5.44
C ASP A 402 9.25 3.27 4.79
N GLU A 403 9.30 3.23 3.46
CA GLU A 403 10.35 3.87 2.67
C GLU A 403 10.32 5.38 2.84
N LEU A 404 9.12 5.99 2.93
CA LEU A 404 8.99 7.41 3.19
C LEU A 404 9.51 7.77 4.59
N ALA A 405 9.21 6.96 5.61
CA ALA A 405 9.72 7.21 6.97
C ALA A 405 11.26 7.14 7.02
N ALA A 406 11.86 6.14 6.37
CA ALA A 406 13.31 6.04 6.24
C ALA A 406 13.93 7.21 5.45
N ALA A 407 13.29 7.64 4.36
CA ALA A 407 13.76 8.77 3.57
C ALA A 407 13.61 10.12 4.32
N ILE A 408 12.53 10.32 5.07
CA ILE A 408 12.37 11.52 5.93
C ILE A 408 13.42 11.57 7.03
N ALA A 409 13.85 10.40 7.55
CA ALA A 409 14.89 10.34 8.57
C ALA A 409 16.24 10.88 8.07
N THR A 410 16.52 10.75 6.77
CA THR A 410 17.74 11.24 6.12
C THR A 410 17.57 12.60 5.43
N ASP A 411 16.37 12.97 4.99
CA ASP A 411 16.04 14.28 4.41
C ASP A 411 14.64 14.75 4.82
N GLU A 412 14.56 15.50 5.91
CA GLU A 412 13.28 16.03 6.40
C GLU A 412 12.61 16.98 5.39
N SER A 413 13.32 17.53 4.40
CA SER A 413 12.71 18.43 3.42
C SER A 413 11.83 17.71 2.38
N LEU A 414 11.71 16.38 2.48
CA LEU A 414 10.72 15.58 1.77
C LEU A 414 9.30 15.75 2.30
N ALA A 415 9.11 16.28 3.52
CA ALA A 415 7.80 16.43 4.14
C ALA A 415 7.57 17.80 4.78
N THR A 416 6.30 18.15 4.95
CA THR A 416 5.88 19.29 5.79
C THR A 416 5.42 18.76 7.13
N PHE A 417 5.77 19.48 8.21
CA PHE A 417 5.47 19.04 9.58
C PHE A 417 4.62 20.04 10.36
N LYS A 418 3.78 19.53 11.24
CA LYS A 418 3.06 20.30 12.25
C LYS A 418 3.19 19.63 13.61
N MET A 419 3.02 20.40 14.69
CA MET A 419 2.94 19.85 16.04
C MET A 419 1.49 19.55 16.39
N PHE A 420 1.23 18.38 16.95
CA PHE A 420 -0.07 17.97 17.49
C PHE A 420 0.06 17.52 18.94
N GLU A 421 -1.03 17.62 19.69
CA GLU A 421 -1.21 16.91 20.95
C GLU A 421 -2.04 15.66 20.66
N LEU A 422 -1.43 14.48 20.80
CA LEU A 422 -2.01 13.20 20.39
C LEU A 422 -2.18 12.26 21.59
N GLN A 423 -3.23 11.45 21.54
CA GLN A 423 -3.43 10.30 22.42
C GLN A 423 -3.81 9.10 21.57
N VAL A 424 -3.25 7.93 21.86
CA VAL A 424 -3.69 6.68 21.23
C VAL A 424 -4.84 6.09 22.04
N VAL A 425 -5.91 5.68 21.38
CA VAL A 425 -7.04 5.00 22.02
C VAL A 425 -6.66 3.53 22.28
N GLU A 426 -6.48 3.14 23.55
CA GLU A 426 -6.18 1.74 23.95
C GLU A 426 -7.44 0.88 24.14
N GLU A 427 -8.60 1.53 24.23
CA GLU A 427 -9.85 0.86 24.53
C GLU A 427 -10.31 0.04 23.34
N GLU A 428 -10.57 -1.25 23.58
CA GLU A 428 -11.06 -2.16 22.55
C GLU A 428 -12.37 -1.66 21.92
N GLY A 429 -12.44 -1.72 20.59
CA GLY A 429 -13.59 -1.28 19.82
C GLY A 429 -13.23 -0.60 18.50
N PRO A 430 -14.21 0.06 17.86
CA PRO A 430 -14.04 0.63 16.52
C PRO A 430 -13.03 1.79 16.41
N GLU A 431 -12.60 2.34 17.54
CA GLU A 431 -11.57 3.38 17.61
C GLU A 431 -10.24 2.89 18.20
N SER A 432 -10.10 1.60 18.55
CA SER A 432 -8.84 1.08 19.11
C SER A 432 -7.68 1.35 18.16
N GLY A 433 -6.56 1.87 18.66
CA GLY A 433 -5.41 2.29 17.85
C GLY A 433 -5.53 3.67 17.18
N TYR A 434 -6.62 4.42 17.39
CA TYR A 434 -6.73 5.76 16.80
C TYR A 434 -5.71 6.73 17.39
N THR A 435 -4.85 7.32 16.56
CA THR A 435 -3.96 8.45 16.88
C THR A 435 -4.73 9.77 16.93
N LYS A 436 -5.49 9.97 18.02
CA LYS A 436 -6.50 11.01 18.15
C LYS A 436 -5.92 12.35 18.61
N PRO A 437 -6.16 13.45 17.87
CA PRO A 437 -5.90 14.80 18.38
C PRO A 437 -6.66 15.06 19.68
N THR A 438 -5.92 15.24 20.77
CA THR A 438 -6.47 15.36 22.12
C THR A 438 -5.71 16.41 22.92
N ALA A 439 -6.41 17.43 23.39
CA ALA A 439 -5.81 18.49 24.20
C ALA A 439 -5.19 17.91 25.49
N GLY A 440 -3.94 18.28 25.77
CA GLY A 440 -3.14 17.71 26.86
C GLY A 440 -2.51 16.35 26.56
N GLY A 441 -2.66 15.84 25.33
CA GLY A 441 -1.96 14.64 24.86
C GLY A 441 -0.46 14.85 24.64
N ALA A 442 0.21 13.79 24.20
CA ALA A 442 1.64 13.83 23.88
C ALA A 442 1.91 14.80 22.73
N LYS A 443 2.94 15.65 22.88
CA LYS A 443 3.32 16.61 21.85
C LYS A 443 4.18 15.94 20.79
N ILE A 444 3.57 15.60 19.66
CA ILE A 444 4.19 14.86 18.57
C ILE A 444 4.36 15.77 17.36
N ARG A 445 5.53 15.72 16.73
CA ARG A 445 5.74 16.32 15.40
C ARG A 445 5.21 15.34 14.37
N VAL A 446 4.31 15.77 13.50
CA VAL A 446 3.61 14.92 12.54
C VAL A 446 3.93 15.41 11.13
N ALA A 447 4.34 14.51 10.25
CA ALA A 447 4.39 14.76 8.82
C ALA A 447 2.94 14.82 8.29
N VAL A 448 2.56 15.94 7.67
CA VAL A 448 1.18 16.18 7.21
C VAL A 448 1.06 16.22 5.68
N SER A 449 2.18 16.13 4.97
CA SER A 449 2.25 15.99 3.53
C SER A 449 3.66 15.56 3.13
N ALA A 450 3.81 14.94 1.96
CA ALA A 450 5.09 14.54 1.38
C ALA A 450 5.24 14.97 -0.08
N ASN A 451 6.49 15.13 -0.53
CA ASN A 451 6.81 15.40 -1.93
C ASN A 451 7.15 14.09 -2.66
N ALA A 452 6.18 13.53 -3.37
CA ALA A 452 6.31 12.24 -4.04
C ALA A 452 7.40 12.17 -5.09
N GLU A 453 7.48 13.17 -5.96
CA GLU A 453 8.49 13.20 -7.03
C GLU A 453 9.90 13.20 -6.44
N ARG A 454 10.16 14.07 -5.47
CA ARG A 454 11.47 14.15 -4.82
C ARG A 454 11.78 12.91 -4.00
N PHE A 455 10.78 12.31 -3.36
CA PHE A 455 10.93 11.05 -2.65
C PHE A 455 11.37 9.94 -3.62
N GLU A 456 10.62 9.72 -4.70
CA GLU A 456 10.91 8.68 -5.70
C GLU A 456 12.31 8.85 -6.30
N GLU A 457 12.69 10.08 -6.67
CA GLU A 457 14.04 10.37 -7.15
C GLU A 457 15.11 10.03 -6.11
N THR A 458 14.91 10.47 -4.86
CA THR A 458 15.86 10.23 -3.76
C THR A 458 16.02 8.73 -3.50
N PHE A 459 14.90 8.01 -3.44
CA PHE A 459 14.86 6.59 -3.15
C PHE A 459 15.57 5.78 -4.25
N LEU A 460 15.23 6.04 -5.52
CA LEU A 460 15.88 5.40 -6.66
C LEU A 460 17.39 5.71 -6.70
N ASN A 461 17.79 6.96 -6.45
CA ASN A 461 19.19 7.36 -6.49
C ASN A 461 20.01 6.63 -5.42
N VAL A 462 19.50 6.56 -4.19
CA VAL A 462 20.19 5.90 -3.07
C VAL A 462 20.35 4.41 -3.33
N LEU A 463 19.29 3.72 -3.76
CA LEU A 463 19.35 2.29 -4.07
C LEU A 463 20.40 1.97 -5.13
N ASN A 464 20.66 2.89 -6.07
CA ASN A 464 21.59 2.69 -7.18
C ASN A 464 23.03 3.16 -6.92
N ILE A 465 23.36 3.60 -5.69
CA ILE A 465 24.75 3.92 -5.32
C ILE A 465 25.62 2.65 -5.48
N PRO A 466 26.77 2.67 -6.18
CA PRO A 466 27.57 1.48 -6.46
C PRO A 466 28.12 0.70 -5.26
#